data_AF-A0AA94HMP8-F1
#
_entry.id   AF-A0AA94HMP8-F1
#
_cell.length_a   1.000
_cell.length_b   1.000
_cell.length_c   1.000
_cell.angle_alpha   90.00
_cell.angle_beta   90.00
_cell.angle_gamma   90.00
#
_symmetry.space_group_name_H-M   'P 1'
#
loop_
_entity.id
_entity.type
_entity.pdbx_description
1 polymer ?
#
loop_
_entity_poly.entity_id
_entity_poly.type
_entity_poly.pdbx_seq_one_letter_code
_entity_poly.pdbx_strand_id
1 'polypeptide(L)'
;MDAEWRKAGGILMTDAPIRAYGGLRIPREALEDFARRVTAGEVSLHAHHDNRVRMRNLQVDVVDREDGVSMLRFVTDRHKGDDQWLWAIHPLSASLTIPIARDAERARRDDAALSLRADHAWFADAVLIEAEQRLLANGVECDGLRVQRALQFASEPEPWILVDIARPLLTSLGAGALWDAIEVLFAGRTTPAHGDAGAATVVNVRVTDGDGAVTAVVVAADEAVAQRALGSLEEAVGSFFGRPPASSAPEPVMLWHEDSSAWMRA
;
A
#
# COMPACT_ATOMS: atom_id res chain seq x y z
N MET A 1 12.58 -34.84 -4.72
CA MET A 1 11.23 -34.24 -4.74
C MET A 1 11.31 -32.79 -5.26
N ASP A 2 11.88 -32.56 -6.45
CA ASP A 2 11.98 -31.22 -7.07
C ASP A 2 11.12 -31.08 -8.35
N ALA A 3 10.45 -32.16 -8.79
CA ALA A 3 9.68 -32.17 -10.04
C ALA A 3 8.41 -31.31 -10.03
N GLU A 4 8.00 -30.86 -8.84
CA GLU A 4 6.81 -30.04 -8.59
C GLU A 4 7.10 -28.53 -8.60
N TRP A 5 8.37 -28.12 -8.54
CA TRP A 5 8.76 -26.71 -8.53
C TRP A 5 9.35 -26.30 -9.88
N ARG A 6 8.94 -25.13 -10.39
CA ARG A 6 9.38 -24.56 -11.68
C ARG A 6 9.89 -23.15 -11.46
N LYS A 7 11.06 -22.85 -12.01
CA LYS A 7 11.53 -21.46 -12.07
C LYS A 7 10.54 -20.59 -12.83
N ALA A 8 10.32 -19.40 -12.29
CA ALA A 8 9.62 -18.29 -12.88
C ALA A 8 10.48 -17.03 -12.64
N GLY A 9 10.31 -16.04 -13.50
CA GLY A 9 10.99 -14.76 -13.32
C GLY A 9 10.36 -13.70 -14.19
N GLY A 10 10.69 -12.46 -13.88
CA GLY A 10 10.15 -11.30 -14.55
C GLY A 10 10.83 -10.02 -14.08
N ILE A 11 10.28 -8.89 -14.51
CA ILE A 11 10.76 -7.56 -14.15
C ILE A 11 9.79 -6.98 -13.14
N LEU A 12 10.30 -6.54 -11.98
CA LEU A 12 9.54 -5.85 -10.93
C LEU A 12 9.44 -4.35 -11.21
N MET A 13 10.56 -3.71 -11.51
CA MET A 13 10.63 -2.27 -11.76
C MET A 13 11.82 -1.92 -12.63
N THR A 14 11.84 -0.70 -13.18
CA THR A 14 12.95 -0.19 -13.98
C THR A 14 13.29 1.25 -13.57
N ASP A 15 14.49 1.73 -13.92
CA ASP A 15 14.89 3.14 -13.78
C ASP A 15 14.43 4.03 -14.96
N ALA A 16 13.60 3.46 -15.84
CA ALA A 16 13.02 4.20 -16.96
C ALA A 16 12.12 5.33 -16.43
N PRO A 17 12.06 6.48 -17.12
CA PRO A 17 11.13 7.55 -16.77
C PRO A 17 9.69 7.04 -16.67
N ILE A 18 9.08 7.21 -15.50
CA ILE A 18 7.73 6.74 -15.25
C ILE A 18 6.77 7.83 -15.66
N ARG A 19 6.07 7.60 -16.77
CA ARG A 19 5.17 8.59 -17.38
C ARG A 19 4.03 9.01 -16.45
N ALA A 20 3.48 8.08 -15.68
CA ALA A 20 2.42 8.36 -14.70
C ALA A 20 2.85 9.40 -13.64
N TYR A 21 4.15 9.50 -13.38
CA TYR A 21 4.75 10.44 -12.41
C TYR A 21 5.56 11.54 -13.10
N GLY A 22 5.11 12.00 -14.28
CA GLY A 22 5.75 13.11 -14.99
C GLY A 22 7.17 12.81 -15.50
N GLY A 23 7.52 11.53 -15.67
CA GLY A 23 8.85 11.11 -16.10
C GLY A 23 9.85 10.96 -14.95
N LEU A 24 9.40 10.92 -13.69
CA LEU A 24 10.25 10.62 -12.55
C LEU A 24 11.00 9.30 -12.76
N ARG A 25 12.28 9.30 -12.42
CA ARG A 25 13.16 8.12 -12.53
C ARG A 25 13.50 7.61 -11.14
N ILE A 26 13.50 6.29 -10.98
CA ILE A 26 14.07 5.66 -9.80
C ILE A 26 15.57 5.59 -10.00
N PRO A 27 16.40 6.15 -9.10
CA PRO A 27 17.85 6.00 -9.23
C PRO A 27 18.22 4.52 -9.10
N ARG A 28 19.23 4.08 -9.86
CA ARG A 28 19.69 2.69 -9.84
C ARG A 28 20.04 2.23 -8.42
N GLU A 29 20.63 3.12 -7.64
CA GLU A 29 21.02 2.87 -6.25
C GLU A 29 19.82 2.46 -5.38
N ALA A 30 18.64 3.01 -5.65
CA ALA A 30 17.41 2.63 -4.96
C ALA A 30 16.90 1.24 -5.40
N LEU A 31 17.09 0.87 -6.68
CA LEU A 31 16.82 -0.48 -7.16
C LEU A 31 17.73 -1.50 -6.46
N GLU A 32 19.02 -1.17 -6.37
CA GLU A 32 20.02 -2.03 -5.73
C GLU A 32 19.77 -2.15 -4.22
N ASP A 33 19.39 -1.06 -3.56
CA ASP A 33 19.00 -1.08 -2.15
C ASP A 33 17.78 -1.97 -1.91
N PHE A 34 16.76 -1.83 -2.76
CA PHE A 34 15.58 -2.68 -2.68
C PHE A 34 15.93 -4.16 -2.89
N ALA A 35 16.74 -4.50 -3.90
CA ALA A 35 17.19 -5.87 -4.15
C ALA A 35 17.90 -6.47 -2.93
N ARG A 36 18.78 -5.69 -2.27
CA ARG A 36 19.49 -6.11 -1.05
C ARG A 36 18.51 -6.41 0.09
N ARG A 37 17.57 -5.50 0.35
CA ARG A 37 16.61 -5.63 1.46
C ARG A 37 15.65 -6.81 1.26
N VAL A 38 15.21 -7.06 0.03
CA VAL A 38 14.44 -8.26 -0.31
C VAL A 38 15.26 -9.53 -0.06
N THR A 39 16.50 -9.56 -0.55
CA THR A 39 17.39 -10.72 -0.38
C THR A 39 17.72 -10.99 1.09
N ALA A 40 17.81 -9.94 1.91
CA ALA A 40 18.00 -10.01 3.36
C ALA A 40 16.74 -10.45 4.13
N GLY A 41 15.59 -10.58 3.45
CA GLY A 41 14.30 -10.89 4.10
C GLY A 41 13.70 -9.72 4.87
N GLU A 42 14.23 -8.51 4.71
CA GLU A 42 13.74 -7.29 5.37
C GLU A 42 12.50 -6.71 4.68
N VAL A 43 12.25 -7.13 3.44
CA VAL A 43 11.08 -6.75 2.64
C VAL A 43 10.34 -8.02 2.26
N SER A 44 9.16 -8.20 2.86
CA SER A 44 8.19 -9.19 2.40
C SER A 44 7.64 -8.75 1.04
N LEU A 45 8.10 -9.38 -0.03
CA LEU A 45 7.47 -9.23 -1.34
C LEU A 45 6.19 -10.05 -1.36
N HIS A 46 5.06 -9.37 -1.25
CA HIS A 46 3.77 -9.96 -1.56
C HIS A 46 3.61 -10.00 -3.08
N ALA A 47 3.75 -11.17 -3.69
CA ALA A 47 3.24 -11.35 -5.04
C ALA A 47 1.71 -11.38 -4.94
N HIS A 48 1.11 -10.22 -5.20
CA HIS A 48 -0.33 -9.97 -5.18
C HIS A 48 -0.98 -9.86 -3.81
N HIS A 49 -2.10 -9.13 -3.83
CA HIS A 49 -3.13 -9.11 -2.79
C HIS A 49 -3.87 -10.45 -2.64
N ASP A 50 -3.47 -11.50 -3.38
CA ASP A 50 -4.09 -12.83 -3.39
C ASP A 50 -3.00 -13.91 -3.30
N ASN A 51 -2.74 -14.41 -2.08
CA ASN A 51 -1.66 -15.36 -1.74
C ASN A 51 -1.86 -16.80 -2.29
N ARG A 52 -2.45 -16.96 -3.48
CA ARG A 52 -2.83 -18.26 -4.05
C ARG A 52 -1.68 -19.01 -4.72
N VAL A 53 -0.54 -18.36 -4.92
CA VAL A 53 0.62 -18.94 -5.61
C VAL A 53 1.71 -19.26 -4.59
N ARG A 54 2.03 -20.55 -4.43
CA ARG A 54 3.15 -20.98 -3.59
C ARG A 54 4.46 -20.72 -4.31
N MET A 55 5.32 -19.96 -3.65
CA MET A 55 6.64 -19.59 -4.14
C MET A 55 7.70 -19.87 -3.09
N ARG A 56 8.93 -20.15 -3.53
CA ARG A 56 10.11 -20.29 -2.68
C ARG A 56 11.36 -19.78 -3.41
N ASN A 57 12.45 -19.57 -2.69
CA ASN A 57 13.74 -19.21 -3.28
C ASN A 57 13.68 -17.92 -4.12
N LEU A 58 12.99 -16.90 -3.62
CA LEU A 58 12.92 -15.60 -4.27
C LEU A 58 14.30 -14.94 -4.29
N GLN A 59 14.76 -14.60 -5.48
CA GLN A 59 15.99 -13.87 -5.75
C GLN A 59 15.62 -12.60 -6.49
N VAL A 60 16.25 -11.50 -6.13
CA VAL A 60 16.05 -10.21 -6.78
C VAL A 60 17.40 -9.60 -7.11
N ASP A 61 17.56 -9.14 -8.35
CA ASP A 61 18.81 -8.58 -8.84
C ASP A 61 18.57 -7.40 -9.79
N VAL A 62 19.53 -6.48 -9.88
CA VAL A 62 19.48 -5.37 -10.83
C VAL A 62 20.30 -5.73 -12.06
N VAL A 63 19.67 -5.69 -13.23
CA VAL A 63 20.28 -6.00 -14.52
C VAL A 63 20.11 -4.85 -15.49
N ASP A 64 21.10 -4.64 -16.35
CA ASP A 64 21.06 -3.60 -17.38
C ASP A 64 20.45 -4.12 -18.67
N ARG A 65 19.56 -3.34 -19.28
CA ARG A 65 19.11 -3.54 -20.66
C ARG A 65 20.10 -2.97 -21.65
N GLU A 66 19.99 -3.41 -22.89
CA GLU A 66 20.76 -2.88 -24.03
C GLU A 66 20.53 -1.38 -24.28
N ASP A 67 19.37 -0.85 -23.87
CA ASP A 67 19.02 0.58 -23.98
C ASP A 67 19.51 1.43 -22.79
N GLY A 68 20.30 0.85 -21.87
CA GLY A 68 20.87 1.56 -20.73
C GLY A 68 19.90 1.76 -19.56
N VAL A 69 18.72 1.14 -19.61
CA VAL A 69 17.76 1.11 -18.50
C VAL A 69 18.13 0.00 -17.52
N SER A 70 18.26 0.33 -16.24
CA SER A 70 18.40 -0.64 -15.16
C SER A 70 17.04 -1.26 -14.83
N MET A 71 17.00 -2.57 -14.63
CA MET A 71 15.79 -3.32 -14.26
C MET A 71 16.02 -4.11 -12.99
N LEU A 72 15.08 -4.01 -12.05
CA LEU A 72 14.96 -4.96 -10.96
C LEU A 72 14.26 -6.22 -11.47
N ARG A 73 15.03 -7.29 -11.63
CA ARG A 73 14.55 -8.61 -12.02
C ARG A 73 14.30 -9.46 -10.78
N PHE A 74 13.30 -10.33 -10.85
CA PHE A 74 13.12 -11.39 -9.85
C PHE A 74 13.15 -12.77 -10.50
N VAL A 75 13.60 -13.74 -9.72
CA VAL A 75 13.55 -15.17 -10.04
C VAL A 75 13.05 -15.91 -8.81
N THR A 76 12.12 -16.85 -8.99
CA THR A 76 11.54 -17.63 -7.89
C THR A 76 11.20 -19.03 -8.36
N ASP A 77 11.12 -19.99 -7.44
CA ASP A 77 10.58 -21.31 -7.70
C ASP A 77 9.09 -21.31 -7.36
N ARG A 78 8.25 -21.64 -8.34
CA ARG A 78 6.78 -21.73 -8.22
C ARG A 78 6.34 -23.19 -8.15
N HIS A 79 5.27 -23.49 -7.43
CA HIS A 79 4.68 -24.82 -7.44
C HIS A 79 3.80 -25.04 -8.70
N LYS A 80 4.00 -26.15 -9.42
CA LYS A 80 3.27 -26.50 -10.67
C LYS A 80 1.75 -26.48 -10.54
N GLY A 81 1.25 -26.89 -9.38
CA GLY A 81 -0.20 -26.92 -9.10
C GLY A 81 -0.87 -25.54 -9.14
N ASP A 82 -0.06 -24.47 -9.15
CA ASP A 82 -0.54 -23.09 -9.10
C ASP A 82 -0.41 -22.41 -10.48
N ASP A 83 -0.02 -23.15 -11.54
CA ASP A 83 0.14 -22.60 -12.91
C ASP A 83 -1.16 -21.96 -13.43
N GLN A 84 -2.31 -22.46 -13.00
CA GLN A 84 -3.62 -21.92 -13.34
C GLN A 84 -3.90 -20.52 -12.76
N TRP A 85 -3.07 -20.02 -11.84
CA TRP A 85 -3.19 -18.68 -11.27
C TRP A 85 -2.21 -17.69 -11.92
N LEU A 86 -1.40 -18.14 -12.89
CA LEU A 86 -0.37 -17.31 -13.53
C LEU A 86 -0.92 -16.13 -14.31
N TRP A 87 -2.09 -16.27 -14.94
CA TRP A 87 -2.75 -15.17 -15.64
C TRP A 87 -3.31 -14.11 -14.68
N ALA A 88 -3.50 -14.47 -13.40
CA ALA A 88 -3.87 -13.54 -12.33
C ALA A 88 -2.63 -12.86 -11.71
N ILE A 89 -1.42 -13.29 -12.10
CA ILE A 89 -0.19 -12.53 -11.84
C ILE A 89 -0.21 -11.33 -12.79
N HIS A 90 -0.93 -10.27 -12.41
CA HIS A 90 -0.68 -8.93 -12.93
C HIS A 90 0.83 -8.63 -12.76
N PRO A 91 1.45 -7.75 -13.57
CA PRO A 91 2.84 -7.38 -13.32
C PRO A 91 2.97 -6.96 -11.85
N LEU A 92 3.87 -7.62 -11.12
CA LEU A 92 4.12 -7.39 -9.70
C LEU A 92 4.19 -5.88 -9.45
N SER A 93 3.27 -5.38 -8.63
CA SER A 93 3.28 -3.98 -8.21
C SER A 93 4.27 -3.83 -7.07
N ALA A 94 5.26 -2.98 -7.26
CA ALA A 94 6.07 -2.47 -6.17
C ALA A 94 5.58 -1.05 -5.84
N SER A 95 5.61 -0.69 -4.57
CA SER A 95 5.38 0.69 -4.16
C SER A 95 6.60 1.26 -3.45
N LEU A 96 6.93 2.51 -3.76
CA LEU A 96 7.94 3.27 -3.06
C LEU A 96 7.28 4.44 -2.34
N THR A 97 7.67 4.67 -1.09
CA THR A 97 7.24 5.84 -0.33
C THR A 97 8.37 6.85 -0.25
N ILE A 98 8.12 8.08 -0.67
CA ILE A 98 9.08 9.18 -0.60
C ILE A 98 8.47 10.37 0.17
N PRO A 99 9.28 11.19 0.86
CA PRO A 99 8.77 12.42 1.45
C PRO A 99 8.11 13.31 0.39
N ILE A 100 7.09 14.08 0.80
CA ILE A 100 6.58 15.20 -0.01
C ILE A 100 7.69 16.25 -0.18
N ALA A 101 7.63 17.07 -1.24
CA ALA A 101 8.75 17.97 -1.59
C ALA A 101 9.20 18.89 -0.45
N ARG A 102 8.24 19.39 0.35
CA ARG A 102 8.49 20.23 1.53
C ARG A 102 9.41 19.56 2.56
N ASP A 103 9.33 18.25 2.70
CA ASP A 103 9.96 17.48 3.77
C ASP A 103 11.17 16.66 3.29
N ALA A 104 11.65 16.89 2.06
CA ALA A 104 12.72 16.11 1.45
C ALA A 104 14.04 16.09 2.26
N GLU A 105 14.34 17.17 2.97
CA GLU A 105 15.55 17.31 3.80
C GLU A 105 15.30 16.96 5.28
N ARG A 106 14.06 16.67 5.67
CA ARG A 106 13.73 16.38 7.07
C ARG A 106 14.21 14.97 7.43
N ALA A 107 14.89 14.85 8.57
CA ALA A 107 15.35 13.55 9.07
C ALA A 107 14.16 12.59 9.21
N ARG A 108 14.28 11.41 8.59
CA ARG A 108 13.26 10.36 8.69
C ARG A 108 13.20 9.87 10.13
N ARG A 109 12.05 10.07 10.76
CA ARG A 109 11.70 9.45 12.04
C ARG A 109 10.87 8.22 11.73
N ASP A 110 11.28 7.06 12.21
CA ASP A 110 10.60 5.79 11.92
C ASP A 110 9.42 5.50 12.85
N ASP A 111 9.22 6.30 13.90
CA ASP A 111 8.30 6.09 15.01
C ASP A 111 6.99 6.91 14.95
N ALA A 112 6.63 7.47 13.80
CA ALA A 112 5.36 8.21 13.66
C ALA A 112 4.15 7.33 14.02
N ALA A 113 3.30 7.81 14.93
CA ALA A 113 2.08 7.14 15.36
C ALA A 113 0.98 7.13 14.29
N LEU A 114 1.05 8.04 13.31
CA LEU A 114 0.21 8.07 12.12
C LEU A 114 1.06 8.36 10.88
N SER A 115 0.92 7.53 9.85
CA SER A 115 1.46 7.79 8.51
C SER A 115 0.34 7.81 7.48
N LEU A 116 0.24 8.90 6.72
CA LEU A 116 -0.66 9.05 5.58
C LEU A 116 0.14 9.08 4.29
N ARG A 117 -0.18 8.21 3.34
CA ARG A 117 0.46 8.17 2.02
C ARG A 117 -0.61 8.02 0.95
N ALA A 118 -0.39 8.62 -0.21
CA ALA A 118 -1.30 8.45 -1.35
C ALA A 118 -0.53 8.41 -2.67
N ASP A 119 -1.10 7.75 -3.67
CA ASP A 119 -0.47 7.61 -4.98
C ASP A 119 -0.29 8.96 -5.68
N HIS A 120 0.95 9.31 -5.99
CA HIS A 120 1.28 10.62 -6.55
C HIS A 120 0.72 10.87 -7.96
N ALA A 121 0.37 9.83 -8.72
CA ALA A 121 -0.23 9.97 -10.05
C ALA A 121 -1.69 10.42 -9.94
N TRP A 122 -2.33 10.17 -8.80
CA TRP A 122 -3.73 10.50 -8.54
C TRP A 122 -3.89 11.69 -7.58
N PHE A 123 -2.98 11.82 -6.61
CA PHE A 123 -3.07 12.79 -5.52
C PHE A 123 -1.81 13.68 -5.48
N ALA A 124 -2.00 14.97 -5.73
CA ALA A 124 -0.93 15.95 -5.67
C ALA A 124 -0.52 16.28 -4.23
N ASP A 125 0.72 16.76 -4.04
CA ASP A 125 1.24 17.16 -2.73
C ASP A 125 0.35 18.19 -2.02
N ALA A 126 -0.24 19.13 -2.76
CA ALA A 126 -1.11 20.14 -2.18
C ALA A 126 -2.30 19.52 -1.42
N VAL A 127 -2.86 18.42 -1.96
CA VAL A 127 -3.97 17.69 -1.36
C VAL A 127 -3.51 16.89 -0.14
N LEU A 128 -2.32 16.28 -0.22
CA LEU A 128 -1.69 15.60 0.92
C LEU A 128 -1.38 16.58 2.08
N ILE A 129 -0.95 17.80 1.77
CA ILE A 129 -0.70 18.86 2.75
C ILE A 129 -2.01 19.36 3.37
N GLU A 130 -3.10 19.46 2.60
CA GLU A 130 -4.40 19.81 3.17
C GLU A 130 -4.93 18.70 4.08
N ALA A 131 -4.78 17.43 3.68
CA ALA A 131 -5.13 16.28 4.53
C ALA A 131 -4.31 16.26 5.84
N GLU A 132 -3.02 16.59 5.77
CA GLU A 132 -2.16 16.80 6.94
C GLU A 132 -2.75 17.86 7.88
N GLN A 133 -3.19 19.00 7.35
CA GLN A 133 -3.78 20.08 8.14
C GLN A 133 -5.05 19.64 8.85
N ARG A 134 -5.88 18.78 8.23
CA ARG A 134 -7.06 18.19 8.87
C ARG A 134 -6.70 17.30 10.05
N LEU A 135 -5.66 16.47 9.90
CA LEU A 135 -5.18 15.60 10.99
C LEU A 135 -4.62 16.43 12.15
N LEU A 136 -3.82 17.46 11.86
CA LEU A 136 -3.30 18.38 12.89
C LEU A 136 -4.43 19.13 13.61
N ALA A 137 -5.45 19.60 12.87
CA ALA A 137 -6.61 20.29 13.45
C ALA A 137 -7.45 19.37 14.35
N ASN A 138 -7.45 18.06 14.07
CA ASN A 138 -8.11 17.04 14.87
C ASN A 138 -7.23 16.48 16.02
N GLY A 139 -6.07 17.10 16.28
CA GLY A 139 -5.25 16.80 17.47
C GLY A 139 -4.15 15.76 17.26
N VAL A 140 -3.81 15.42 16.02
CA VAL A 140 -2.59 14.63 15.76
C VAL A 140 -1.37 15.52 15.98
N GLU A 141 -0.44 15.09 16.82
CA GLU A 141 0.80 15.81 17.07
C GLU A 141 1.71 15.84 15.82
N CYS A 142 2.35 16.97 15.57
CA CYS A 142 3.19 17.19 14.38
C CYS A 142 4.41 16.24 14.31
N ASP A 143 4.92 15.80 15.45
CA ASP A 143 5.99 14.81 15.52
C ASP A 143 5.50 13.36 15.44
N GLY A 144 4.21 13.12 15.71
CA GLY A 144 3.54 11.83 15.55
C GLY A 144 2.95 11.59 14.16
N LEU A 145 2.96 12.59 13.28
CA LEU A 145 2.39 12.54 11.93
C LEU A 145 3.47 12.48 10.85
N ARG A 146 3.26 11.60 9.85
CA ARG A 146 4.12 11.50 8.67
C ARG A 146 3.30 11.45 7.39
N VAL A 147 3.50 12.44 6.52
CA VAL A 147 2.84 12.49 5.21
C VAL A 147 3.85 12.26 4.09
N GLN A 148 3.54 11.32 3.20
CA GLN A 148 4.45 10.88 2.15
C GLN A 148 3.71 10.66 0.82
N ARG A 149 4.46 10.71 -0.28
CA ARG A 149 3.98 10.25 -1.57
C ARG A 149 4.18 8.74 -1.65
N ALA A 150 3.20 8.04 -2.21
CA ALA A 150 3.37 6.68 -2.70
C ALA A 150 3.56 6.73 -4.22
N LEU A 151 4.49 5.91 -4.72
CA LEU A 151 4.70 5.66 -6.14
C LEU A 151 4.40 4.20 -6.41
N GLN A 152 3.34 3.89 -7.13
CA GLN A 152 3.02 2.55 -7.60
C GLN A 152 3.65 2.29 -8.96
N PHE A 153 4.49 1.26 -9.03
CA PHE A 153 5.07 0.81 -10.28
C PHE A 153 4.11 -0.20 -10.92
N ALA A 154 3.07 0.32 -11.57
CA ALA A 154 2.10 -0.43 -12.35
C ALA A 154 1.86 0.27 -13.70
N SER A 155 1.43 -0.47 -14.72
CA SER A 155 1.10 0.10 -16.04
C SER A 155 -0.08 1.07 -15.96
N GLU A 156 -1.04 0.75 -15.10
CA GLU A 156 -2.26 1.52 -14.82
C GLU A 156 -2.42 1.52 -13.29
N PRO A 157 -1.73 2.42 -12.56
CA PRO A 157 -1.81 2.40 -11.10
C PRO A 157 -3.22 2.79 -10.66
N GLU A 158 -3.79 2.02 -9.74
CA GLU A 158 -5.08 2.34 -9.14
C GLU A 158 -4.93 3.51 -8.14
N PRO A 159 -5.98 4.32 -7.94
CA PRO A 159 -5.95 5.35 -6.90
C PRO A 159 -5.87 4.68 -5.53
N TRP A 160 -4.75 4.89 -4.83
CA TRP A 160 -4.49 4.26 -3.53
C TRP A 160 -4.19 5.29 -2.45
N ILE A 161 -4.80 5.09 -1.28
CA ILE A 161 -4.51 5.79 -0.03
C ILE A 161 -4.09 4.75 1.01
N LEU A 162 -3.02 5.04 1.73
CA LEU A 162 -2.42 4.24 2.78
C LEU A 162 -2.42 5.02 4.09
N VAL A 163 -2.96 4.41 5.13
CA VAL A 163 -2.96 4.94 6.49
C VAL A 163 -2.35 3.87 7.40
N ASP A 164 -1.20 4.14 7.98
CA ASP A 164 -0.68 3.37 9.12
C ASP A 164 -1.01 4.16 10.39
N ILE A 165 -1.71 3.58 11.36
CA ILE A 165 -2.10 4.27 12.60
C ILE A 165 -1.93 3.36 13.82
N ALA A 166 -1.41 3.91 14.92
CA ALA A 166 -1.38 3.23 16.20
C ALA A 166 -2.80 3.16 16.80
N ARG A 167 -3.22 2.00 17.29
CA ARG A 167 -4.56 1.77 17.87
C ARG A 167 -4.93 2.79 18.96
N PRO A 168 -4.06 3.14 19.93
CA PRO A 168 -4.40 4.15 20.93
C PRO A 168 -4.75 5.51 20.31
N LEU A 169 -4.07 5.88 19.22
CA LEU A 169 -4.33 7.11 18.50
C LEU A 169 -5.66 7.03 17.73
N LEU A 170 -5.96 5.90 17.08
CA LEU A 170 -7.26 5.70 16.42
C LEU A 170 -8.43 5.84 17.41
N THR A 171 -8.32 5.22 18.59
CA THR A 171 -9.36 5.32 19.63
C THR A 171 -9.50 6.74 20.19
N SER A 172 -8.41 7.52 20.24
CA SER A 172 -8.45 8.91 20.73
C SER A 172 -8.99 9.90 19.71
N LEU A 173 -8.63 9.76 18.43
CA LEU A 173 -9.06 10.66 17.35
C LEU A 173 -10.49 10.36 16.89
N GLY A 174 -10.85 9.08 16.93
CA GLY A 174 -12.03 8.55 16.29
C GLY A 174 -11.91 8.45 14.75
N ALA A 175 -12.77 7.65 14.14
CA ALA A 175 -12.84 7.42 12.70
C ALA A 175 -13.22 8.70 11.93
N GLY A 176 -13.95 9.62 12.56
CA GLY A 176 -14.36 10.89 11.96
C GLY A 176 -13.15 11.78 11.59
N ALA A 177 -12.20 11.94 12.51
CA ALA A 177 -10.99 12.73 12.26
C ALA A 177 -10.13 12.14 11.12
N LEU A 178 -10.08 10.81 11.02
CA LEU A 178 -9.40 10.13 9.92
C LEU A 178 -10.17 10.32 8.61
N TRP A 179 -11.50 10.24 8.66
CA TRP A 179 -12.36 10.51 7.50
C TRP A 179 -12.15 11.92 6.95
N ASP A 180 -12.12 12.95 7.80
CA ASP A 180 -11.93 14.35 7.34
C ASP A 180 -10.66 14.53 6.49
N ALA A 181 -9.60 13.81 6.82
CA ALA A 181 -8.36 13.83 6.05
C ALA A 181 -8.46 13.05 4.73
N ILE A 182 -9.16 11.91 4.74
CA ILE A 182 -9.40 11.08 3.57
C ILE A 182 -10.37 11.76 2.60
N GLU A 183 -11.39 12.45 3.09
CA GLU A 183 -12.36 13.22 2.32
C GLU A 183 -11.66 14.25 1.43
N VAL A 184 -10.68 14.98 1.98
CA VAL A 184 -9.84 15.90 1.22
C VAL A 184 -9.12 15.20 0.06
N LEU A 185 -8.61 13.99 0.28
CA LEU A 185 -7.97 13.21 -0.78
C LEU A 185 -8.97 12.81 -1.87
N PHE A 186 -10.18 12.36 -1.50
CA PHE A 186 -11.25 12.07 -2.46
C PHE A 186 -11.62 13.30 -3.29
N ALA A 187 -11.81 14.46 -2.65
CA ALA A 187 -12.15 15.71 -3.31
C ALA A 187 -11.02 16.23 -4.21
N GLY A 188 -9.76 16.03 -3.81
CA GLY A 188 -8.57 16.44 -4.56
C GLY A 188 -8.04 15.41 -5.56
N ARG A 189 -8.75 14.29 -5.76
CA ARG A 189 -8.34 13.24 -6.69
C ARG A 189 -8.33 13.75 -8.13
N THR A 190 -7.24 13.46 -8.84
CA THR A 190 -7.09 13.75 -10.27
C THR A 190 -6.92 12.48 -11.07
N THR A 191 -7.32 12.47 -12.34
CA THR A 191 -7.09 11.32 -13.23
C THR A 191 -5.82 11.54 -14.04
N PRO A 192 -4.80 10.66 -13.95
CA PRO A 192 -3.60 10.77 -14.79
C PRO A 192 -3.95 10.52 -16.26
N ALA A 193 -3.09 10.97 -17.19
CA ALA A 193 -3.36 10.95 -18.64
C ALA A 193 -3.74 9.57 -19.25
N HIS A 194 -3.42 8.48 -18.54
CA HIS A 194 -3.75 7.11 -18.94
C HIS A 194 -4.47 6.33 -17.82
N GLY A 195 -4.98 7.03 -16.80
CA GLY A 195 -5.77 6.42 -15.74
C GLY A 195 -7.23 6.27 -16.14
N ASP A 196 -7.90 5.27 -15.57
CA ASP A 196 -9.36 5.13 -15.68
C ASP A 196 -10.06 6.09 -14.72
N ALA A 197 -10.76 7.10 -15.25
CA ALA A 197 -11.54 8.05 -14.45
C ALA A 197 -12.60 7.36 -13.57
N GLY A 198 -13.06 6.17 -13.94
CA GLY A 198 -14.00 5.35 -13.19
C GLY A 198 -13.36 4.41 -12.15
N ALA A 199 -12.03 4.39 -12.02
CA ALA A 199 -11.35 3.49 -11.09
C ALA A 199 -11.82 3.75 -9.65
N ALA A 200 -12.08 2.68 -8.89
CA ALA A 200 -12.37 2.81 -7.46
C ALA A 200 -11.10 3.24 -6.71
N THR A 201 -11.25 4.08 -5.68
CA THR A 201 -10.15 4.39 -4.76
C THR A 201 -10.04 3.24 -3.76
N VAL A 202 -8.84 2.71 -3.59
CA VAL A 202 -8.53 1.74 -2.54
C VAL A 202 -7.95 2.49 -1.34
N VAL A 203 -8.50 2.30 -0.15
CA VAL A 203 -7.99 2.84 1.11
C VAL A 203 -7.57 1.67 1.98
N ASN A 204 -6.28 1.61 2.33
CA ASN A 204 -5.74 0.62 3.24
C ASN A 204 -5.45 1.29 4.57
N VAL A 205 -6.16 0.89 5.62
CA VAL A 205 -5.95 1.38 6.98
C VAL A 205 -5.36 0.26 7.82
N ARG A 206 -4.06 0.34 8.04
CA ARG A 206 -3.31 -0.57 8.91
C ARG A 206 -3.31 -0.01 10.33
N VAL A 207 -3.89 -0.76 11.25
CA VAL A 207 -3.93 -0.44 12.67
C VAL A 207 -2.97 -1.35 13.43
N THR A 208 -2.06 -0.75 14.21
CA THR A 208 -1.06 -1.48 15.00
C THR A 208 -1.31 -1.33 16.50
N ASP A 209 -1.14 -2.41 17.27
CA ASP A 209 -1.36 -2.43 18.73
C ASP A 209 -0.18 -3.10 19.46
N GLY A 210 1.03 -2.58 19.24
CA GLY A 210 2.27 -3.11 19.81
C GLY A 210 2.67 -4.47 19.23
N ASP A 211 1.95 -5.52 19.63
CA ASP A 211 2.26 -6.92 19.33
C ASP A 211 1.53 -7.47 18.09
N GLY A 212 0.57 -6.72 17.53
CA GLY A 212 -0.21 -7.15 16.38
C GLY A 212 -0.62 -6.01 15.44
N ALA A 213 -1.05 -6.37 14.22
CA ALA A 213 -1.57 -5.43 13.25
C ALA A 213 -2.74 -6.02 12.46
N VAL A 214 -3.70 -5.17 12.09
CA VAL A 214 -4.80 -5.48 11.18
C VAL A 214 -4.87 -4.45 10.08
N THR A 215 -5.12 -4.89 8.84
CA THR A 215 -5.31 -3.98 7.72
C THR A 215 -6.76 -4.06 7.25
N ALA A 216 -7.50 -2.96 7.38
CA ALA A 216 -8.82 -2.79 6.79
C ALA A 216 -8.66 -2.27 5.36
N VAL A 217 -9.25 -2.97 4.39
CA VAL A 217 -9.20 -2.58 2.98
C VAL A 217 -10.59 -2.13 2.55
N VAL A 218 -10.70 -0.85 2.19
CA VAL A 218 -11.92 -0.23 1.66
C VAL A 218 -11.72 0.04 0.18
N VAL A 219 -12.55 -0.57 -0.67
CA VAL A 219 -12.60 -0.27 -2.10
C VAL A 219 -13.86 0.53 -2.37
N ALA A 220 -13.71 1.79 -2.74
CA ALA A 220 -14.83 2.71 -2.87
C ALA A 220 -14.83 3.40 -4.23
N ALA A 221 -15.92 3.21 -4.98
CA ALA A 221 -16.17 3.90 -6.24
C ALA A 221 -16.59 5.37 -6.02
N ASP A 222 -17.12 5.70 -4.84
CA ASP A 222 -17.56 7.03 -4.46
C ASP A 222 -17.28 7.33 -2.98
N GLU A 223 -17.30 8.62 -2.65
CA GLU A 223 -17.01 9.15 -1.32
C GLU A 223 -17.99 8.63 -0.25
N ALA A 224 -19.27 8.48 -0.58
CA ALA A 224 -20.28 8.04 0.38
C ALA A 224 -20.09 6.58 0.81
N VAL A 225 -19.62 5.72 -0.11
CA VAL A 225 -19.23 4.34 0.21
C VAL A 225 -18.00 4.34 1.13
N ALA A 226 -16.99 5.16 0.82
CA ALA A 226 -15.79 5.26 1.64
C ALA A 226 -16.11 5.75 3.06
N GLN A 227 -16.96 6.77 3.19
CA GLN A 227 -17.36 7.34 4.48
C GLN A 227 -18.04 6.29 5.36
N ARG A 228 -19.00 5.54 4.81
CA ARG A 228 -19.70 4.49 5.56
C ARG A 228 -18.75 3.38 6.02
N ALA A 229 -17.85 2.94 5.15
CA ALA A 229 -16.89 1.87 5.45
C ALA A 229 -15.83 2.31 6.48
N LEU A 230 -15.37 3.56 6.43
CA LEU A 230 -14.44 4.08 7.42
C LEU A 230 -15.13 4.41 8.74
N GLY A 231 -16.42 4.78 8.72
CA GLY A 231 -17.23 4.96 9.91
C GLY A 231 -17.40 3.69 10.75
N SER A 232 -17.33 2.49 10.15
CA SER A 232 -17.36 1.21 10.87
C SER A 232 -15.98 0.69 11.29
N LEU A 233 -14.89 1.43 10.99
CA LEU A 233 -13.52 0.98 11.23
C LEU A 233 -13.24 0.72 12.71
N GLU A 234 -13.67 1.60 13.61
CA GLU A 234 -13.45 1.44 15.05
C GLU A 234 -14.10 0.17 15.60
N GLU A 235 -15.33 -0.12 15.17
CA GLU A 235 -16.06 -1.32 15.57
C GLU A 235 -15.38 -2.59 15.04
N ALA A 236 -15.00 -2.59 13.76
CA ALA A 236 -14.30 -3.71 13.11
C ALA A 236 -12.90 -3.97 13.71
N VAL A 237 -12.18 -2.91 14.10
CA VAL A 237 -10.87 -3.02 14.75
C VAL A 237 -11.03 -3.46 16.21
N GLY A 238 -12.02 -2.90 16.91
CA GLY A 238 -12.34 -3.24 18.29
C GLY A 238 -12.75 -4.70 18.45
N SER A 239 -13.58 -5.22 17.54
CA SER A 239 -13.97 -6.64 17.51
C SER A 239 -12.78 -7.57 17.25
N PHE A 240 -11.91 -7.18 16.33
CA PHE A 240 -10.72 -7.93 15.97
C PHE A 240 -9.76 -8.10 17.16
N PHE A 241 -9.38 -6.99 17.80
CA PHE A 241 -8.50 -7.04 18.97
C PHE A 241 -9.22 -7.49 20.26
N GLY A 242 -10.55 -7.60 20.26
CA GLY A 242 -11.39 -7.91 21.42
C GLY A 242 -11.98 -9.33 21.53
N ARG A 243 -11.87 -10.19 20.50
CA ARG A 243 -12.70 -11.41 20.27
C ARG A 243 -14.19 -11.11 19.99
N PRO A 244 -14.89 -11.93 19.18
CA PRO A 244 -15.78 -11.44 18.12
C PRO A 244 -17.18 -11.04 18.59
N PRO A 245 -17.84 -10.08 17.93
CA PRO A 245 -19.30 -10.02 17.91
C PRO A 245 -19.83 -11.20 17.08
N ALA A 246 -20.85 -11.85 17.63
CA ALA A 246 -21.68 -12.77 16.90
C ALA A 246 -22.68 -12.00 16.03
N SER A 247 -22.91 -12.49 14.81
CA SER A 247 -24.11 -12.30 13.98
C SER A 247 -24.17 -11.13 12.99
N SER A 248 -23.81 -11.47 11.74
CA SER A 248 -24.49 -11.25 10.45
C SER A 248 -25.34 -10.00 10.17
N ALA A 249 -24.72 -9.08 9.40
CA ALA A 249 -25.27 -8.49 8.18
C ALA A 249 -24.14 -8.44 7.12
N PRO A 250 -24.42 -8.35 5.80
CA PRO A 250 -23.35 -8.33 4.80
C PRO A 250 -22.66 -6.96 4.80
N GLU A 251 -21.41 -6.89 5.27
CA GLU A 251 -20.64 -5.65 5.40
C GLU A 251 -19.56 -5.47 4.32
N PRO A 252 -19.21 -4.21 3.96
CA PRO A 252 -18.27 -3.90 2.87
C PRO A 252 -16.79 -3.95 3.24
N VAL A 253 -16.43 -4.28 4.49
CA VAL A 253 -15.04 -4.22 4.98
C VAL A 253 -14.42 -5.61 5.02
N MET A 254 -13.30 -5.80 4.31
CA MET A 254 -12.47 -6.99 4.46
C MET A 254 -11.29 -6.67 5.38
N LEU A 255 -11.07 -7.54 6.39
CA LEU A 255 -9.94 -7.43 7.30
C LEU A 255 -8.86 -8.43 6.88
N TRP A 256 -7.63 -7.96 6.76
CA TRP A 256 -6.45 -8.81 6.56
C TRP A 256 -5.69 -9.00 7.88
N HIS A 257 -5.51 -10.26 8.29
CA HIS A 257 -4.71 -10.63 9.46
C HIS A 257 -3.26 -10.93 9.05
N GLU A 258 -2.32 -10.07 9.45
CA GLU A 258 -0.92 -10.21 9.02
C GLU A 258 -0.29 -11.53 9.51
N ASP A 259 -0.42 -11.86 10.80
CA ASP A 259 0.28 -13.02 11.38
C ASP A 259 -0.22 -14.38 10.87
N SER A 260 -1.46 -14.42 10.38
CA SER A 260 -2.06 -15.66 9.88
C SER A 260 -2.16 -15.67 8.35
N SER A 261 -1.84 -14.53 7.71
CA SER A 261 -1.96 -14.33 6.28
C SER A 261 -3.33 -14.76 5.75
N ALA A 262 -4.40 -14.39 6.46
CA ALA A 262 -5.77 -14.79 6.16
C ALA A 262 -6.73 -13.60 6.12
N TRP A 263 -7.67 -13.64 5.17
CA TRP A 263 -8.81 -12.74 5.12
C TRP A 263 -9.84 -13.14 6.18
N MET A 264 -10.24 -12.16 7.00
CA MET A 264 -11.33 -12.30 7.96
C MET A 264 -12.50 -11.42 7.52
N ARG A 265 -13.70 -11.96 7.70
CA ARG A 265 -14.91 -11.15 7.61
C ARG A 265 -15.10 -10.46 8.97
N ALA A 266 -15.20 -9.13 8.95
CA ALA A 266 -15.72 -8.37 10.07
C ALA A 266 -17.21 -8.73 10.27
#